data_AF-A0AA43D419-F1
#
_entry.id   AF-A0AA43D419-F1
#
_cell.length_a   1.000
_cell.length_b   1.000
_cell.length_c   1.000
_cell.angle_alpha   90.00
_cell.angle_beta   90.00
_cell.angle_gamma   90.00
#
_symmetry.space_group_name_H-M   'P 1'
#
loop_
_entity.id
_entity.type
_entity.pdbx_description
1 polymer ?
#
loop_
_entity_poly.entity_id
_entity_poly.type
_entity_poly.pdbx_seq_one_letter_code
_entity_poly.pdbx_strand_id
1 'polypeptide(L)'
;MAPEQGAVKNWFGRWRRTRAVERQAIDDTLWQRVVARFSFLRALPASDRNRLRELTALFLDRKPVSGAGGLQMTREMQLVIAAQACLLVLNLDLDLYDDWVEVIVYPDEFVADHEY
;
A
#
# COMPACT_ATOMS: atom_id res chain seq x y z
N MET A 1 -23.09 -22.25 -23.19
CA MET A 1 -23.41 -20.83 -22.95
C MET A 1 -23.66 -20.67 -21.46
N ALA A 2 -22.69 -20.10 -20.73
CA ALA A 2 -22.81 -19.78 -19.31
C ALA A 2 -21.91 -18.58 -18.98
N PRO A 3 -22.47 -17.40 -18.65
CA PRO A 3 -21.86 -16.47 -17.71
C PRO A 3 -22.42 -16.81 -16.30
N GLU A 4 -21.76 -16.62 -15.17
CA GLU A 4 -21.81 -15.37 -14.39
C GLU A 4 -21.00 -15.52 -13.07
N GLN A 5 -19.73 -15.96 -13.11
CA GLN A 5 -18.91 -16.07 -11.87
C GLN A 5 -18.12 -14.78 -11.52
N GLY A 6 -18.11 -13.77 -12.39
CA GLY A 6 -17.30 -12.54 -12.23
C GLY A 6 -17.97 -11.37 -11.50
N ALA A 7 -19.30 -11.37 -11.38
CA ALA A 7 -20.05 -10.22 -10.86
C ALA A 7 -19.93 -10.09 -9.32
N VAL A 8 -19.89 -11.22 -8.61
CA VAL A 8 -19.85 -11.26 -7.15
C VAL A 8 -18.49 -10.82 -6.61
N LYS A 9 -17.38 -11.34 -7.17
CA LYS A 9 -16.00 -10.98 -6.77
C LYS A 9 -15.72 -9.49 -6.98
N ASN A 10 -16.21 -8.91 -8.09
CA ASN A 10 -16.11 -7.48 -8.40
C ASN A 10 -16.98 -6.58 -7.50
N TRP A 11 -18.13 -7.07 -7.02
CA TRP A 11 -18.98 -6.32 -6.10
C TRP A 11 -18.41 -6.32 -4.67
N PHE A 12 -17.94 -7.46 -4.18
CA PHE A 12 -17.26 -7.57 -2.89
C PHE A 12 -15.91 -6.83 -2.85
N GLY A 13 -15.14 -6.88 -3.94
CA GLY A 13 -13.89 -6.13 -4.07
C GLY A 13 -14.10 -4.62 -4.03
N ARG A 14 -15.12 -4.09 -4.71
CA ARG A 14 -15.46 -2.65 -4.69
C ARG A 14 -15.95 -2.20 -3.31
N TRP A 15 -16.80 -2.97 -2.64
CA TRP A 15 -17.30 -2.60 -1.31
C TRP A 15 -16.21 -2.65 -0.23
N ARG A 16 -15.31 -3.65 -0.30
CA ARG A 16 -14.09 -3.70 0.52
C ARG A 16 -13.16 -2.52 0.23
N ARG A 17 -13.02 -2.11 -1.03
CA ARG A 17 -12.20 -0.93 -1.39
C ARG A 17 -12.73 0.35 -0.76
N THR A 18 -14.04 0.63 -0.87
CA THR A 18 -14.63 1.86 -0.32
C THR A 18 -14.42 1.94 1.20
N ARG A 19 -14.69 0.85 1.93
CA ARG A 19 -14.49 0.77 3.38
C ARG A 19 -13.01 0.92 3.79
N ALA A 20 -12.10 0.29 3.05
CA ALA A 20 -10.67 0.35 3.34
C ALA A 20 -10.09 1.76 3.11
N VAL A 21 -10.49 2.43 2.03
CA VAL A 21 -10.08 3.82 1.75
C VAL A 21 -10.60 4.78 2.82
N GLU A 22 -11.83 4.59 3.31
CA GLU A 22 -12.36 5.38 4.43
C GLU A 22 -11.58 5.16 5.73
N ARG A 23 -11.29 3.90 6.08
CA ARG A 23 -10.54 3.56 7.31
C ARG A 23 -9.10 4.06 7.28
N GLN A 24 -8.48 4.04 6.11
CA GLN A 24 -7.11 4.48 5.89
C GLN A 24 -7.04 5.83 5.18
N ALA A 25 -8.04 6.70 5.40
CA ALA A 25 -8.08 8.03 4.82
C ALA A 25 -6.74 8.75 5.05
N ILE A 26 -6.08 9.10 3.96
CA ILE A 26 -4.77 9.74 3.98
C ILE A 26 -5.00 11.23 4.04
N ASP A 27 -4.40 11.94 4.99
CA ASP A 27 -4.43 13.40 5.04
C ASP A 27 -3.76 14.00 3.78
N ASP A 28 -4.37 15.06 3.22
CA ASP A 28 -3.88 15.70 1.99
C ASP A 28 -2.46 16.26 2.17
N THR A 29 -2.20 16.93 3.29
CA THR A 29 -0.90 17.56 3.55
C THR A 29 0.19 16.50 3.66
N LEU A 30 -0.09 15.43 4.40
CA LEU A 30 0.81 14.30 4.54
C LEU A 30 1.05 13.58 3.21
N TRP A 31 0.00 13.38 2.39
CA TRP A 31 0.15 12.83 1.05
C TRP A 31 1.06 13.69 0.15
N GLN A 32 0.88 15.01 0.17
CA GLN A 32 1.75 15.92 -0.58
C GLN A 32 3.21 15.84 -0.12
N ARG A 33 3.47 15.68 1.19
CA ARG A 33 4.84 15.46 1.70
C ARG A 33 5.45 14.17 1.15
N VAL A 34 4.70 13.07 1.17
CA VAL A 34 5.15 11.76 0.64
C VAL A 34 5.47 11.86 -0.85
N VAL A 35 4.58 12.46 -1.65
CA VAL A 35 4.82 12.67 -3.08
C VAL A 35 6.04 13.55 -3.28
N ALA A 36 6.16 14.68 -2.57
CA ALA A 36 7.24 15.63 -2.73
C ALA A 36 8.63 15.04 -2.41
N ARG A 37 8.69 14.07 -1.49
CA ARG A 37 9.92 13.40 -1.05
C ARG A 37 10.65 12.64 -2.16
N PHE A 38 9.91 12.11 -3.14
CA PHE A 38 10.47 11.25 -4.18
C PHE A 38 10.22 11.81 -5.58
N SER A 39 11.30 12.01 -6.34
CA SER A 39 11.23 12.54 -7.71
C SER A 39 10.37 11.67 -8.63
N PHE A 40 10.46 10.34 -8.50
CA PHE A 40 9.67 9.40 -9.27
C PHE A 40 8.17 9.47 -8.96
N LEU A 41 7.77 9.82 -7.74
CA LEU A 41 6.36 10.03 -7.40
C LEU A 41 5.85 11.38 -7.93
N ARG A 42 6.68 12.43 -7.88
CA ARG A 42 6.36 13.74 -8.46
C ARG A 42 6.20 13.71 -9.98
N ALA A 43 6.96 12.85 -10.65
CA ALA A 43 6.93 12.71 -12.10
C ALA A 43 5.65 12.02 -12.63
N LEU A 44 4.87 11.37 -11.75
CA LEU A 44 3.62 10.72 -12.15
C LEU A 44 2.55 11.74 -12.57
N PRO A 45 1.77 11.43 -13.62
CA PRO A 45 0.55 12.16 -13.95
C PRO A 45 -0.37 12.31 -12.74
N ALA A 46 -1.18 13.38 -12.70
CA ALA A 46 -2.08 13.61 -11.58
C ALA A 46 -3.09 12.46 -11.37
N SER A 47 -3.58 11.85 -12.45
CA SER A 47 -4.43 10.64 -12.40
C SER A 47 -3.73 9.48 -11.69
N ASP A 48 -2.46 9.26 -12.03
CA ASP A 48 -1.66 8.15 -11.51
C ASP A 48 -1.30 8.38 -10.04
N ARG A 49 -1.04 9.62 -9.64
CA ARG A 49 -0.86 9.99 -8.23
C ARG A 49 -2.13 9.76 -7.41
N ASN A 50 -3.31 10.06 -7.97
CA ASN A 50 -4.57 9.78 -7.29
C ASN A 50 -4.82 8.28 -7.15
N ARG A 51 -4.60 7.51 -8.22
CA ARG A 51 -4.69 6.04 -8.18
C ARG A 51 -3.69 5.43 -7.19
N LEU A 52 -2.47 5.95 -7.16
CA LEU A 52 -1.45 5.51 -6.21
C LEU A 52 -1.89 5.79 -4.76
N ARG A 53 -2.50 6.95 -4.49
CA ARG A 53 -3.03 7.28 -3.16
C ARG A 53 -4.11 6.29 -2.72
N GLU A 54 -5.05 5.97 -3.60
CA GLU A 54 -6.08 4.97 -3.33
C GLU A 54 -5.46 3.59 -3.06
N LEU A 55 -4.54 3.14 -3.91
CA LEU A 55 -3.83 1.86 -3.71
C LEU A 55 -3.06 1.84 -2.39
N THR A 56 -2.42 2.95 -2.02
CA THR A 56 -1.68 3.08 -0.76
C THR A 56 -2.61 2.88 0.44
N ALA A 57 -3.80 3.50 0.43
CA ALA A 57 -4.78 3.32 1.49
C ALA A 57 -5.28 1.86 1.56
N LEU A 58 -5.56 1.25 0.41
CA LEU A 58 -5.97 -0.16 0.32
C LEU A 58 -4.88 -1.12 0.82
N PHE A 59 -3.63 -0.85 0.46
CA PHE A 59 -2.47 -1.61 0.92
C PHE A 59 -2.37 -1.56 2.44
N LEU A 60 -2.45 -0.37 3.05
CA LEU A 60 -2.34 -0.23 4.51
C LEU A 60 -3.50 -0.86 5.29
N ASP A 61 -4.68 -1.03 4.69
CA ASP A 61 -5.78 -1.78 5.31
C ASP A 61 -5.53 -3.30 5.26
N ARG A 62 -4.94 -3.80 4.17
CA ARG A 62 -4.67 -5.23 3.96
C ARG A 62 -3.37 -5.70 4.59
N LYS A 63 -2.35 -4.85 4.59
CA LYS A 63 -0.95 -5.12 4.93
C LYS A 63 -0.50 -4.04 5.92
N PRO A 64 -0.68 -4.27 7.23
CA PRO A 64 -0.15 -3.37 8.23
C PRO A 64 1.36 -3.17 8.03
N VAL A 65 1.85 -2.01 8.44
CA VAL A 65 3.27 -1.70 8.44
C VAL A 65 3.64 -1.34 9.87
N SER A 66 4.41 -2.20 10.53
CA SER A 66 4.77 -2.09 11.94
C SER A 66 6.28 -1.92 12.12
N GLY A 67 6.64 -1.29 13.24
CA GLY A 67 8.03 -1.15 13.66
C GLY A 67 8.39 -2.25 14.65
N ALA A 68 9.60 -2.78 14.53
CA ALA A 68 10.20 -3.72 15.46
C ALA A 68 11.56 -3.19 15.97
N GLY A 69 12.16 -3.88 16.95
CA GLY A 69 13.46 -3.46 17.49
C GLY A 69 13.45 -2.07 18.14
N GLY A 70 12.32 -1.68 18.76
CA GLY A 70 12.15 -0.37 19.39
C GLY A 70 11.80 0.78 18.42
N LEU A 71 11.75 0.52 17.11
CA LEU A 71 11.38 1.52 16.11
C LEU A 71 9.93 1.98 16.30
N GLN A 72 9.75 3.27 16.58
CA GLN A 72 8.42 3.89 16.64
C GLN A 72 7.95 4.21 15.22
N MET A 73 7.05 3.37 14.71
CA MET A 73 6.51 3.53 13.36
C MET A 73 5.62 4.76 13.25
N THR A 74 6.00 5.72 12.40
CA THR A 74 5.19 6.92 12.15
C THR A 74 4.26 6.71 10.97
N ARG A 75 3.14 7.45 10.93
CA ARG A 75 2.21 7.41 9.80
C ARG A 75 2.87 7.81 8.48
N GLU A 76 3.80 8.76 8.50
CA GLU A 76 4.55 9.17 7.32
C GLU A 76 5.41 8.02 6.77
N MET A 77 6.09 7.27 7.65
CA MET A 77 6.89 6.10 7.24
C MET A 77 6.01 5.01 6.61
N GLN A 78 4.86 4.69 7.21
CA GLN A 78 3.92 3.72 6.65
C GLN A 78 3.49 4.12 5.23
N LEU A 79 3.17 5.40 5.03
CA LEU A 79 2.75 5.90 3.72
C LEU A 79 3.87 5.88 2.69
N VAL A 80 5.10 6.22 3.08
CA VAL A 80 6.26 6.14 2.20
C VAL A 80 6.46 4.70 1.72
N ILE A 81 6.49 3.73 2.65
CA ILE A 81 6.68 2.31 2.35
C ILE A 81 5.55 1.80 1.46
N ALA A 82 4.30 2.06 1.84
CA ALA A 82 3.14 1.61 1.10
C ALA A 82 3.06 2.23 -0.30
N ALA A 83 3.38 3.52 -0.46
CA ALA A 83 3.40 4.18 -1.77
C ALA A 83 4.46 3.58 -2.70
N GLN A 84 5.64 3.25 -2.17
CA GLN A 84 6.69 2.60 -2.96
C GLN A 84 6.31 1.17 -3.36
N ALA A 85 5.69 0.38 -2.48
CA ALA A 85 5.15 -0.93 -2.83
C ALA A 85 4.05 -0.79 -3.90
N CYS A 86 3.07 0.08 -3.68
CA CYS A 86 1.96 0.29 -4.60
C CYS A 86 2.39 0.83 -5.97
N LEU A 87 3.54 1.49 -6.08
CA LEU A 87 4.08 1.94 -7.36
C LEU A 87 4.37 0.75 -8.29
N LEU A 88 4.89 -0.36 -7.74
CA LEU A 88 5.23 -1.56 -8.52
C LEU A 88 4.00 -2.25 -9.11
N VAL A 89 2.85 -2.09 -8.45
CA VAL A 89 1.57 -2.67 -8.87
C VAL A 89 0.56 -1.62 -9.32
N LEU A 90 1.01 -0.39 -9.62
CA LEU A 90 0.13 0.74 -9.93
C LEU A 90 -0.85 0.44 -11.07
N ASN A 91 -0.38 -0.27 -12.09
CA ASN A 91 -1.17 -0.70 -13.26
C ASN A 91 -1.50 -2.20 -13.26
N LEU A 92 -1.28 -2.88 -12.14
CA LEU A 92 -1.54 -4.30 -11.92
C LEU A 92 -2.64 -4.47 -10.85
N ASP A 93 -2.69 -5.64 -10.22
CA ASP A 93 -3.59 -5.95 -9.11
C ASP A 93 -2.84 -5.99 -7.77
N LEU A 94 -3.49 -5.51 -6.71
CA LEU A 94 -2.99 -5.55 -5.35
C LEU A 94 -3.00 -6.97 -4.79
N ASP A 95 -3.79 -7.87 -5.38
CA ASP A 95 -3.84 -9.30 -5.06
C ASP A 95 -2.48 -10.00 -5.27
N LEU A 96 -1.55 -9.39 -6.03
CA LEU A 96 -0.14 -9.83 -6.12
C LEU A 96 0.61 -9.81 -4.77
N TYR A 97 0.05 -9.17 -3.75
CA TYR A 97 0.58 -9.16 -2.39
C TYR A 97 -0.14 -10.11 -1.44
N ASP A 98 -1.04 -10.99 -1.91
CA ASP A 98 -1.88 -11.81 -1.04
C ASP A 98 -1.12 -12.88 -0.23
N ASP A 99 0.06 -13.31 -0.69
CA ASP A 99 0.83 -14.41 -0.08
C ASP A 99 1.60 -14.04 1.22
N TRP A 100 1.48 -12.81 1.70
CA TRP A 100 2.09 -12.34 2.96
C TRP A 100 1.13 -11.38 3.68
N VAL A 101 1.31 -11.12 4.98
CA VAL A 101 0.29 -10.40 5.77
C VAL A 101 0.71 -9.03 6.29
N GLU A 102 2.00 -8.77 6.49
CA GLU A 102 2.49 -7.56 7.16
C GLU A 102 3.92 -7.18 6.72
N VAL A 103 4.22 -5.88 6.70
CA VAL A 103 5.58 -5.37 6.57
C VAL A 103 6.11 -5.02 7.95
N ILE A 104 7.16 -5.72 8.39
CA ILE A 104 7.84 -5.44 9.67
C ILE A 104 9.13 -4.68 9.37
N VAL A 105 9.27 -3.49 9.95
CA VAL A 105 10.40 -2.59 9.71
C VAL A 105 11.31 -2.57 10.94
N TYR A 106 12.58 -2.89 10.71
CA TYR A 106 13.63 -2.80 11.71
C TYR A 106 14.49 -1.55 11.44
N PRO A 107 15.07 -0.93 12.47
CA PRO A 107 15.92 0.24 12.32
C PRO A 107 17.32 -0.10 11.75
N ASP A 108 17.71 -1.36 11.80
CA ASP A 108 19.04 -1.85 11.42
C ASP A 108 18.95 -2.85 10.25
N GLU A 109 20.09 -3.17 9.65
CA GLU A 109 20.18 -4.11 8.55
C GLU A 109 19.72 -5.50 8.98
N PHE A 110 18.92 -6.13 8.11
CA PHE A 110 18.48 -7.50 8.33
C PHE A 110 19.63 -8.46 8.02
N VAL A 111 20.27 -8.99 9.07
CA VAL A 111 21.23 -10.10 8.95
C VAL A 111 20.45 -11.41 9.08
N ALA A 112 20.19 -12.06 7.95
CA ALA A 112 19.65 -13.42 7.96
C ALA A 112 20.75 -14.36 8.46
N ASP A 113 20.55 -14.99 9.61
CA ASP A 113 21.39 -16.13 9.99
C ASP A 113 21.10 -17.27 9.01
N HIS A 114 22.03 -17.49 8.08
CA HIS A 114 22.01 -18.66 7.21
C HIS A 114 22.68 -19.80 7.99
N GLU A 115 21.89 -20.62 8.70
CA GLU A 115 22.37 -21.95 9.11
C GLU A 115 22.48 -22.83 7.84
N TYR A 116 23.69 -23.32 7.59
CA TYR A 116 24.01 -24.33 6.57
C TYR A 116 24.01 -25.73 7.19
#